data_AF-A0A377D9H8-F1
#
_entry.id   AF-A0A377D9H8-F1
#
_cell.length_a   1.000
_cell.length_b   1.000
_cell.length_c   1.000
_cell.angle_alpha   90.00
_cell.angle_beta   90.00
_cell.angle_gamma   90.00
#
_symmetry.space_group_name_H-M   'P 1'
#
loop_
_entity.id
_entity.type
_entity.pdbx_description
1 polymer ?
#
loop_
_entity_poly.entity_id
_entity_poly.type
_entity_poly.pdbx_seq_one_letter_code
_entity_poly.pdbx_strand_id
1 'polypeptide(L)'
;MGLEQLALLQAHGVDLSRVTVGHCDLKDNLDNILKMIDLGAYVQFDTIGKNSYYPDEKRIAMLHALRDRGLLNRVMLSMDITRPLPFKSQRWLWL
;
A
#
# COMPACT_ATOMS: atom_id res chain seq x y z
N MET A 1 -10.60 -6.65 4.91
CA MET A 1 -9.77 -6.43 6.11
C MET A 1 -9.49 -4.95 6.34
N GLY A 2 -8.99 -4.18 5.36
CA GLY A 2 -8.70 -2.75 5.59
C GLY A 2 -9.92 -1.92 6.04
N LEU A 3 -11.10 -2.14 5.45
CA LEU A 3 -12.31 -1.40 5.82
C LEU A 3 -12.79 -1.70 7.23
N GLU A 4 -12.72 -2.96 7.66
CA GLU A 4 -13.10 -3.37 9.00
C GLU A 4 -12.14 -2.79 10.06
N GLN A 5 -10.85 -2.68 9.73
CA GLN A 5 -9.86 -2.00 10.58
C GLN A 5 -10.18 -0.51 10.72
N LEU A 6 -10.48 0.18 9.61
CA LEU A 6 -10.86 1.60 9.65
C LEU A 6 -12.15 1.82 10.43
N ALA A 7 -13.16 0.97 10.25
CA ALA A 7 -14.42 1.04 10.99
C ALA A 7 -14.19 0.89 12.50
N LEU A 8 -13.34 -0.05 12.92
CA LEU A 8 -12.97 -0.23 14.32
C LEU A 8 -12.26 1.00 14.89
N LEU A 9 -11.25 1.52 14.19
CA LEU A 9 -10.50 2.70 14.63
C LEU A 9 -11.40 3.94 14.72
N GLN A 10 -12.25 4.15 13.71
CA GLN A 10 -13.21 5.24 13.68
C GLN A 10 -14.22 5.13 14.84
N ALA A 11 -14.71 3.93 15.16
CA ALA A 11 -15.60 3.71 16.30
C ALA A 11 -14.96 4.07 17.66
N HIS A 12 -13.62 4.09 17.74
CA HIS A 12 -12.86 4.53 18.90
C HIS A 12 -12.41 5.99 18.81
N GLY A 13 -12.94 6.77 17.87
CA GLY A 13 -12.65 8.20 17.73
C GLY A 13 -11.30 8.53 17.08
N VAL A 14 -10.65 7.56 16.43
CA VAL A 14 -9.40 7.81 15.72
C VAL A 14 -9.67 8.60 14.44
N ASP A 15 -8.94 9.69 14.25
CA ASP A 15 -8.92 10.45 13.00
C ASP A 15 -8.24 9.62 11.90
N LEU A 16 -9.03 9.14 10.93
CA LEU A 16 -8.55 8.30 9.84
C LEU A 16 -7.56 9.01 8.92
N SER A 17 -7.56 10.35 8.88
CA SER A 17 -6.53 11.11 8.14
C SER A 17 -5.12 10.94 8.70
N ARG A 18 -4.99 10.31 9.87
CA ARG A 18 -3.72 9.95 10.50
C ARG A 18 -3.42 8.45 10.47
N VAL A 19 -4.26 7.66 9.79
CA VAL A 19 -4.15 6.20 9.69
C VAL A 19 -3.62 5.82 8.31
N THR A 20 -2.76 4.80 8.29
CA THR A 20 -2.33 4.14 7.06
C THR A 20 -2.67 2.65 7.10
N VAL A 21 -3.17 2.12 5.99
CA VAL A 21 -3.46 0.70 5.83
C VAL A 21 -2.37 0.03 5.00
N GLY A 22 -1.62 -0.86 5.64
CA GLY A 22 -0.56 -1.68 5.04
C GLY A 22 -1.07 -2.72 4.04
N HIS A 23 -0.17 -3.22 3.20
CA HIS A 23 -0.35 -4.42 2.38
C HIS A 23 -1.60 -4.40 1.47
N CYS A 24 -1.93 -3.23 0.91
CA CYS A 24 -3.10 -3.08 0.03
C CYS A 24 -2.89 -3.67 -1.37
N ASP A 25 -1.67 -4.13 -1.68
CA ASP A 25 -1.14 -4.43 -3.01
C ASP A 25 -0.77 -5.92 -3.22
N LEU A 26 -1.39 -6.83 -2.46
CA LEU A 26 -1.19 -8.29 -2.58
C LEU A 26 -2.21 -9.00 -3.49
N LYS A 27 -3.18 -8.26 -4.04
CA LYS A 27 -4.22 -8.75 -4.95
C LYS A 27 -4.88 -7.58 -5.69
N ASP A 28 -5.75 -7.88 -6.64
CA ASP A 28 -6.65 -6.88 -7.23
C ASP A 28 -7.57 -6.34 -6.11
N ASN A 29 -7.39 -5.07 -5.73
CA ASN A 29 -7.98 -4.50 -4.51
C ASN A 29 -8.45 -3.03 -4.67
N LEU A 30 -8.56 -2.56 -5.92
CA LEU A 30 -8.81 -1.14 -6.22
C LEU A 30 -10.08 -0.61 -5.54
N ASP A 31 -11.19 -1.36 -5.54
CA ASP A 31 -12.45 -0.90 -4.95
C ASP A 31 -12.34 -0.63 -3.44
N ASN A 32 -11.61 -1.48 -2.71
CA ASN A 32 -11.39 -1.26 -1.29
C ASN A 32 -10.44 -0.09 -1.07
N ILE A 33 -9.39 0.04 -1.88
CA ILE A 33 -8.46 1.18 -1.82
C ILE A 33 -9.22 2.49 -1.99
N LEU A 34 -10.09 2.59 -2.99
CA LEU A 34 -10.90 3.79 -3.23
C LEU A 34 -11.77 4.12 -2.01
N LYS A 35 -12.44 3.14 -1.43
CA LYS A 35 -13.26 3.33 -0.21
C LYS A 35 -12.41 3.75 1.00
N MET A 36 -11.22 3.18 1.17
CA MET A 36 -10.32 3.54 2.28
C MET A 36 -9.81 4.99 2.14
N ILE A 37 -9.47 5.41 0.92
CA ILE A 37 -9.07 6.78 0.62
C ILE A 37 -10.25 7.76 0.83
N ASP A 38 -11.46 7.39 0.42
CA ASP A 38 -12.68 8.19 0.61
C ASP A 38 -13.01 8.40 2.10
N LEU A 39 -12.76 7.39 2.95
CA LEU A 39 -12.83 7.50 4.40
C LEU A 39 -11.73 8.39 5.01
N GLY A 40 -10.78 8.86 4.21
CA GLY A 40 -9.70 9.77 4.59
C GLY A 40 -8.37 9.10 4.92
N ALA A 41 -8.29 7.76 4.89
CA ALA A 41 -7.08 7.04 5.23
C ALA A 41 -6.01 7.08 4.12
N TYR A 42 -4.76 6.87 4.52
CA TYR A 42 -3.67 6.55 3.59
C TYR A 42 -3.66 5.04 3.29
N VAL A 43 -3.18 4.68 2.11
CA VAL A 43 -2.97 3.28 1.70
C VAL A 43 -1.51 3.05 1.32
N GLN A 44 -1.02 1.87 1.63
CA GLN A 44 0.34 1.47 1.32
C GLN A 44 0.39 0.41 0.21
N PHE A 45 1.23 0.69 -0.78
CA PHE A 45 1.79 -0.29 -1.71
C PHE A 45 3.19 -0.62 -1.18
N ASP A 46 3.23 -1.45 -0.13
CA ASP A 46 4.43 -1.73 0.65
C ASP A 46 5.04 -3.11 0.35
N THR A 47 4.49 -3.87 -0.61
CA THR A 47 5.01 -5.18 -1.00
C THR A 47 5.67 -5.17 -2.39
N ILE A 48 6.14 -4.00 -2.84
CA ILE A 48 6.82 -3.83 -4.13
C ILE A 48 8.01 -4.80 -4.24
N GLY A 49 8.14 -5.47 -5.37
CA GLY A 49 9.19 -6.45 -5.63
C GLY A 49 8.86 -7.87 -5.16
N LYS A 50 7.80 -8.07 -4.35
CA LYS A 50 7.33 -9.41 -3.93
C LYS A 50 6.49 -10.07 -5.04
N ASN A 51 7.08 -10.21 -6.22
CA ASN A 51 6.39 -10.62 -7.46
C ASN A 51 5.75 -12.02 -7.40
N SER A 52 6.28 -12.93 -6.59
CA SER A 52 5.68 -14.25 -6.38
C SER A 52 4.34 -14.20 -5.64
N TYR A 53 4.08 -13.14 -4.87
CA TYR A 53 2.79 -12.94 -4.20
C TYR A 53 1.79 -12.25 -5.12
N TYR A 54 2.25 -11.20 -5.79
CA TYR A 54 1.45 -10.43 -6.72
C TYR A 54 2.40 -9.69 -7.68
N PRO A 55 2.12 -9.60 -8.98
CA PRO A 55 3.04 -8.98 -9.94
C PRO A 55 3.02 -7.44 -9.85
N ASP A 56 4.20 -6.84 -9.92
CA ASP A 56 4.37 -5.38 -9.90
C ASP A 56 3.66 -4.69 -11.05
N GLU A 57 3.51 -5.33 -12.22
CA GLU A 57 2.70 -4.81 -13.34
C GLU A 57 1.27 -4.49 -12.91
N LYS A 58 0.66 -5.35 -12.08
CA LYS A 58 -0.67 -5.10 -11.54
C LYS A 58 -0.68 -4.04 -10.45
N ARG A 59 0.38 -3.92 -9.65
CA ARG A 59 0.54 -2.80 -8.71
C ARG A 59 0.59 -1.47 -9.45
N ILE A 60 1.39 -1.40 -10.51
CA ILE A 60 1.52 -0.25 -11.41
C ILE A 60 0.16 0.10 -12.01
N ALA A 61 -0.61 -0.88 -12.50
CA ALA A 61 -1.95 -0.65 -13.02
C ALA A 61 -2.90 -0.02 -11.98
N MET A 62 -2.90 -0.49 -10.73
CA MET A 62 -3.67 0.12 -9.65
C MET A 62 -3.18 1.55 -9.32
N LEU A 63 -1.87 1.78 -9.29
CA LEU A 63 -1.30 3.12 -9.10
C LEU A 63 -1.68 4.10 -10.22
N HIS A 64 -1.71 3.65 -11.48
CA HIS A 64 -2.24 4.44 -12.59
C HIS A 64 -3.70 4.79 -12.39
N ALA A 65 -4.54 3.83 -11.99
CA ALA A 65 -5.94 4.09 -11.71
C ALA A 65 -6.15 5.13 -10.60
N LEU A 66 -5.29 5.15 -9.57
CA LEU A 66 -5.32 6.16 -8.52
C LEU A 66 -4.81 7.52 -9.01
N ARG A 67 -3.76 7.54 -9.84
CA ARG A 67 -3.26 8.76 -10.51
C ARG A 67 -4.33 9.42 -11.35
N ASP A 68 -5.02 8.66 -12.18
CA ASP A 68 -6.02 9.17 -13.11
C ASP A 68 -7.24 9.76 -12.37
N ARG A 69 -7.40 9.43 -11.08
CA ARG A 69 -8.41 9.99 -10.16
C ARG A 69 -7.87 11.12 -9.27
N GLY A 70 -6.59 11.47 -9.37
CA GLY A 70 -5.97 12.51 -8.54
C GLY A 70 -5.73 12.12 -7.08
N LEU A 71 -5.65 10.82 -6.75
CA LEU A 71 -5.63 10.31 -5.38
C LEU A 71 -4.21 9.97 -4.85
N LEU A 72 -3.15 10.32 -5.58
CA LEU A 72 -1.78 9.94 -5.21
C LEU A 72 -1.29 10.56 -3.89
N ASN A 73 -1.90 11.67 -3.45
CA ASN A 73 -1.60 12.30 -2.17
C ASN A 73 -2.00 11.45 -0.93
N ARG A 74 -2.67 10.31 -1.14
CA ARG A 74 -3.05 9.34 -0.10
C ARG A 74 -2.34 7.99 -0.25
N VAL A 75 -1.34 7.90 -1.13
CA VAL A 75 -0.59 6.67 -1.41
C VAL A 75 0.82 6.76 -0.85
N MET A 76 1.26 5.70 -0.16
CA MET A 76 2.65 5.52 0.28
C MET A 76 3.25 4.25 -0.32
N LEU A 77 4.56 4.24 -0.54
CA LEU A 77 5.29 3.13 -1.16
C LEU A 77 6.37 2.58 -0.22
N SER A 78 6.57 1.26 -0.21
CA SER A 78 7.65 0.58 0.52
C SER A 78 7.90 -0.82 -0.08
N MET A 79 8.82 -1.59 0.52
CA MET A 79 9.13 -2.97 0.12
C MET A 79 8.84 -4.02 1.21
N ASP A 80 8.60 -3.59 2.46
CA ASP A 80 8.36 -4.47 3.60
C ASP A 80 9.41 -5.60 3.68
N ILE A 81 10.68 -5.20 3.77
CA ILE A 81 11.82 -6.11 3.84
C ILE A 81 11.82 -6.80 5.21
N THR A 82 11.33 -8.03 5.25
CA THR A 82 11.26 -8.86 6.47
C THR A 82 12.30 -9.98 6.53
N ARG A 83 13.03 -10.20 5.42
CA ARG A 83 14.09 -11.20 5.31
C ARG A 83 15.30 -10.60 4.61
N PRO A 84 16.52 -11.08 4.91
CA PRO A 84 17.69 -10.71 4.14
C PRO A 84 17.42 -10.98 2.66
N LEU A 85 17.67 -9.98 1.83
CA LEU A 85 17.62 -10.17 0.39
C LEU A 85 18.61 -11.28 0.02
N PRO A 86 18.24 -12.25 -0.84
CA PRO A 86 19.20 -13.20 -1.38
C PRO A 86 20.21 -12.42 -2.22
N PHE A 87 21.31 -12.02 -1.60
CA PHE A 87 22.26 -11.08 -2.18
C PHE A 87 23.28 -11.81 -3.04
N LYS A 88 23.10 -11.67 -4.36
CA LYS A 88 24.20 -11.64 -5.34
C LYS A 88 23.89 -10.56 -6.36
N SER A 89 24.07 -9.27 -6.03
CA SER A 89 24.55 -8.24 -6.99
C SER A 89 24.35 -6.78 -6.59
N GLN A 90 23.53 -6.41 -5.60
CA GLN A 90 23.31 -4.97 -5.35
C GLN A 90 24.19 -4.39 -4.24
N ARG A 91 25.51 -4.45 -4.39
CA ARG A 91 26.49 -3.84 -3.45
C ARG A 91 25.97 -2.52 -2.86
N TRP A 92 25.53 -2.56 -1.59
CA TRP A 92 25.20 -1.36 -0.84
C TRP A 92 26.51 -0.60 -0.63
N LEU A 93 26.74 0.46 -1.39
CA LEU A 93 27.72 1.49 -1.04
C LEU A 93 27.14 2.26 0.14
N TRP A 94 27.46 1.80 1.34
CA TRP A 94 27.60 2.68 2.49
C TRP A 94 29.07 3.03 2.60
N LEU A 95 29.47 4.10 1.92
CA LEU A 95 30.59 5.02 2.20
C LEU A 95 30.49 6.17 1.20
#